data_AF-A0A1C4FS08-F1
#
_entry.id   AF-A0A1C4FS08-F1
#
_cell.length_a   1.000
_cell.length_b   1.000
_cell.length_c   1.000
_cell.angle_alpha   90.00
_cell.angle_beta   90.00
_cell.angle_gamma   90.00
#
_symmetry.space_group_name_H-M   'P 1'
#
loop_
_entity.id
_entity.type
_entity.pdbx_description
1 polymer ?
#
loop_
_entity_poly.entity_id
_entity_poly.type
_entity_poly.pdbx_seq_one_letter_code
_entity_poly.pdbx_strand_id
1 'polypeptide(L)'
;MNDRDALTAISTKLDTLIGAETNGLRDEVPPGSSVQRTEQDGEHGRWGHDYRLANKYLEALDIGQPGLIDRDELERLAQEYI
;
A
#
# COMPACT_ATOMS: atom_id res chain seq x y z
N MET A 1 -3.03 -4.74 -19.61
CA MET A 1 -2.52 -3.76 -18.64
C MET A 1 -1.07 -4.10 -18.38
N ASN A 2 -0.15 -3.14 -18.47
CA ASN A 2 1.26 -3.40 -18.19
C ASN A 2 1.49 -3.42 -16.66
N ASP A 3 2.53 -4.10 -16.18
CA ASP A 3 2.88 -4.19 -14.76
C ASP A 3 3.05 -2.79 -14.14
N ARG A 4 3.63 -1.85 -14.89
CA ARG A 4 3.77 -0.45 -14.46
C ARG A 4 2.42 0.21 -14.18
N ASP A 5 1.47 0.07 -15.11
CA ASP A 5 0.13 0.66 -14.97
C ASP A 5 -0.62 0.03 -13.79
N ALA A 6 -0.48 -1.29 -13.61
CA ALA A 6 -1.05 -2.01 -12.46
C ALA A 6 -0.48 -1.51 -11.14
N LEU A 7 0.84 -1.45 -11.02
CA LEU A 7 1.49 -1.01 -9.80
C LEU A 7 1.18 0.45 -9.45
N THR A 8 1.07 1.34 -10.45
CA THR A 8 0.64 2.74 -10.23
C THR A 8 -0.81 2.83 -9.76
N ALA A 9 -1.72 2.03 -10.32
CA ALA A 9 -3.10 2.00 -9.88
C ALA A 9 -3.23 1.44 -8.44
N ILE A 10 -2.49 0.37 -8.13
CA ILE A 10 -2.44 -0.23 -6.79
C ILE A 10 -1.91 0.76 -5.76
N SER A 11 -0.78 1.43 -6.03
CA SER A 11 -0.19 2.39 -5.09
C SER A 11 -1.12 3.57 -4.82
N THR A 12 -1.80 4.08 -5.85
CA THR A 12 -2.77 5.18 -5.72
C THR A 12 -3.98 4.78 -4.87
N LYS A 13 -4.50 3.55 -5.07
CA LYS A 13 -5.61 3.02 -4.28
C LYS A 13 -5.21 2.87 -2.81
N LEU A 14 -4.03 2.30 -2.55
CA LEU A 14 -3.50 2.10 -1.20
C LEU A 14 -3.25 3.41 -0.46
N ASP A 15 -2.67 4.41 -1.11
CA ASP A 15 -2.50 5.76 -0.54
C ASP A 15 -3.85 6.35 -0.10
N THR A 16 -4.87 6.19 -0.93
CA THR A 16 -6.24 6.63 -0.61
C THR A 16 -6.82 5.89 0.60
N LEU A 17 -6.65 4.56 0.68
CA LEU A 17 -7.14 3.74 1.79
C LEU A 17 -6.44 4.09 3.11
N ILE A 18 -5.11 4.20 3.09
CA ILE A 18 -4.31 4.60 4.25
C ILE A 18 -4.71 6.01 4.72
N GLY A 19 -4.88 6.95 3.78
CA GLY A 19 -5.32 8.31 4.08
C GLY A 19 -6.73 8.38 4.68
N ALA A 20 -7.66 7.53 4.22
CA ALA A 20 -9.01 7.44 4.77
C ALA A 20 -9.01 6.93 6.22
N GLU A 21 -8.23 5.88 6.51
CA GLU A 21 -8.07 5.36 7.88
C GLU A 21 -7.44 6.39 8.82
N THR A 22 -6.38 7.06 8.34
CA THR A 22 -5.62 8.02 9.16
C THR A 22 -6.41 9.30 9.42
N ASN A 23 -7.19 9.79 8.45
CA ASN A 23 -8.03 10.98 8.65
C ASN A 23 -9.30 10.70 9.46
N GLY A 24 -9.84 9.48 9.43
CA GLY A 24 -10.94 9.06 10.31
C GLY A 24 -10.58 9.08 11.80
N LEU A 25 -9.29 9.01 12.14
CA LEU A 25 -8.77 9.09 13.51
C LEU A 25 -8.51 10.52 14.00
N ARG A 26 -8.62 11.55 13.15
CA ARG A 26 -8.24 12.93 13.51
C ARG A 26 -9.35 13.73 14.20
N ASP A 27 -10.60 13.25 14.22
CA ASP A 27 -11.70 14.09 14.72
C ASP A 27 -11.88 14.08 16.24
N GLU A 28 -11.50 13.05 17.01
CA GLU A 28 -11.73 13.07 18.48
C GLU A 28 -10.75 12.21 19.31
N VAL A 29 -9.45 12.55 19.36
CA VAL A 29 -8.56 11.89 20.34
C VAL A 29 -7.71 12.89 21.14
N PRO A 30 -7.88 12.99 22.47
CA PRO A 30 -6.99 13.76 23.33
C PRO A 30 -5.57 13.19 23.32
N PRO A 31 -4.53 14.04 23.50
CA PRO A 31 -3.16 13.57 23.58
C PRO A 31 -3.00 12.62 24.78
N GLY A 32 -2.61 11.37 24.52
CA GLY A 32 -2.39 10.35 25.56
C GLY A 32 -3.21 9.06 25.39
N SER A 33 -4.13 9.02 24.44
CA SER A 33 -4.86 7.80 24.07
C SER A 33 -4.51 7.40 22.63
N SER A 34 -3.25 7.08 22.38
CA SER A 34 -2.86 6.33 21.18
C SER A 34 -3.41 4.91 21.33
N VAL A 35 -4.72 4.78 21.19
CA VAL A 35 -5.38 3.49 21.10
C VAL A 35 -4.90 2.90 19.78
N GLN A 36 -3.88 2.04 19.85
CA GLN A 36 -3.43 1.14 18.79
C GLN A 36 -4.55 0.13 18.49
N ARG A 37 -5.73 0.59 18.07
CA ARG A 37 -6.80 -0.24 17.52
C ARG A 37 -6.87 -0.05 16.01
N THR A 38 -5.77 -0.34 15.33
CA THR A 38 -5.73 -0.38 13.86
C THR A 38 -4.63 -1.31 13.33
N GLU A 39 -4.25 -2.32 14.11
CA GLU A 39 -3.01 -3.11 13.90
C GLU A 39 -3.01 -4.01 12.65
N GLN A 40 -4.07 -4.04 11.83
CA GLN A 40 -4.12 -4.95 10.68
C GLN A 40 -4.02 -4.26 9.33
N ASP A 41 -4.60 -3.07 9.13
CA ASP A 41 -4.72 -2.51 7.77
C ASP A 41 -4.23 -1.05 7.62
N GLY A 42 -3.76 -0.36 8.67
CA GLY A 42 -3.23 1.02 8.55
C GLY A 42 -1.83 1.15 7.90
N GLU A 43 -1.20 2.33 8.00
CA GLU A 43 0.16 2.62 7.46
C GLU A 43 1.26 1.65 7.99
N HIS A 44 1.08 1.17 9.22
CA HIS A 44 1.95 0.18 9.83
C HIS A 44 1.43 -1.26 9.70
N GLY A 45 0.24 -1.44 9.12
CA GLY A 45 -0.39 -2.73 8.84
C GLY A 45 -0.22 -3.18 7.38
N ARG A 46 -1.15 -4.02 6.92
CA ARG A 46 -1.14 -4.68 5.61
C ARG A 46 -1.15 -3.70 4.45
N TRP A 47 -2.00 -2.66 4.46
CA TRP A 47 -2.02 -1.67 3.38
C TRP A 47 -0.70 -0.91 3.28
N GLY A 48 -0.11 -0.53 4.41
CA GLY A 48 1.21 0.11 4.39
C GLY A 48 2.33 -0.79 3.88
N HIS A 49 2.30 -2.09 4.22
CA HIS A 49 3.22 -3.07 3.65
C HIS A 49 3.05 -3.19 2.13
N ASP A 50 1.82 -3.39 1.67
CA ASP A 50 1.49 -3.57 0.25
C ASP A 50 1.81 -2.30 -0.56
N TYR A 51 1.63 -1.12 0.04
CA TYR A 51 1.98 0.16 -0.58
C TYR A 51 3.48 0.27 -0.83
N ARG A 52 4.30 -0.04 0.19
CA ARG A 52 5.76 -0.04 0.06
C ARG A 52 6.23 -1.08 -0.97
N LEU A 53 5.58 -2.23 -1.00
CA LEU A 53 5.90 -3.29 -1.95
C LEU A 53 5.60 -2.89 -3.40
N ALA A 54 4.43 -2.30 -3.66
CA ALA A 54 4.09 -1.79 -4.99
C ALA A 54 5.09 -0.72 -5.48
N ASN A 55 5.51 0.19 -4.59
CA ASN A 55 6.53 1.19 -4.90
C ASN A 55 7.90 0.57 -5.20
N LYS A 56 8.30 -0.47 -4.45
CA LYS A 56 9.54 -1.20 -4.70
C LYS A 56 9.54 -1.89 -6.07
N TYR A 57 8.41 -2.45 -6.50
CA TYR A 57 8.29 -3.04 -7.84
C TYR A 57 8.30 -1.98 -8.95
N LEU A 58 7.71 -0.80 -8.72
CA LEU A 58 7.85 0.34 -9.65
C LEU A 58 9.31 0.75 -9.80
N GLU A 59 10.03 0.88 -8.68
CA GLU A 59 11.46 1.18 -8.70
C GLU A 59 12.25 0.12 -9.48
N ALA A 60 11.95 -1.17 -9.28
CA ALA A 60 12.57 -2.26 -10.03
C ALA A 60 12.36 -2.13 -11.54
N LEU A 61 11.16 -1.70 -11.99
CA LEU A 61 10.91 -1.39 -13.40
C LEU A 61 11.72 -0.17 -13.87
N ASP A 62 11.80 0.88 -13.06
CA ASP A 62 12.51 2.12 -13.38
C ASP A 62 14.02 1.94 -13.54
N ILE A 63 14.64 1.08 -12.71
CA ILE A 63 16.07 0.77 -12.80
C ILE A 63 16.36 -0.36 -13.81
N GLY A 64 15.35 -0.83 -14.55
CA GLY A 64 15.51 -1.89 -15.56
C GLY A 64 15.84 -3.26 -14.98
N GLN A 65 15.41 -3.54 -13.74
CA GLN A 65 15.59 -4.81 -13.04
C GLN A 65 14.25 -5.52 -12.78
N PRO A 66 13.43 -5.83 -13.81
CA PRO A 66 12.13 -6.47 -13.62
C PRO A 66 12.22 -7.86 -12.98
N GLY A 67 13.39 -8.51 -12.99
CA GLY A 67 13.62 -9.79 -12.32
C GLY A 67 13.57 -9.73 -10.79
N LEU A 68 13.53 -8.54 -10.19
CA LEU A 68 13.34 -8.34 -8.75
C LEU A 68 11.86 -8.36 -8.34
N ILE A 69 10.95 -8.42 -9.32
CA ILE A 69 9.51 -8.48 -9.08
C ILE A 69 9.12 -9.93 -8.86
N ASP A 70 8.55 -10.20 -7.69
CA ASP A 70 7.88 -11.47 -7.43
C ASP A 70 6.53 -11.46 -8.17
N ARG A 71 6.35 -12.40 -9.10
CA ARG A 71 5.16 -12.45 -9.96
C ARG A 71 3.93 -12.91 -9.20
N ASP A 72 4.08 -13.83 -8.26
CA ASP A 72 2.97 -14.36 -7.47
C ASP A 72 2.45 -13.27 -6.53
N GLU A 73 3.37 -12.50 -5.96
CA GLU A 73 3.02 -11.38 -5.08
C GLU A 73 2.45 -10.19 -5.85
N LEU A 74 2.96 -9.89 -7.04
CA LEU A 74 2.33 -8.92 -7.94
C LEU A 74 0.90 -9.35 -8.32
N GLU A 75 0.69 -10.63 -8.61
CA GLU A 75 -0.65 -11.15 -8.92
C GLU A 75 -1.58 -11.05 -7.70
N ARG A 76 -1.11 -11.38 -6.50
CA ARG A 76 -1.86 -11.16 -5.25
C ARG A 76 -2.28 -9.71 -5.11
N LEU A 77 -1.36 -8.77 -5.28
CA LEU A 77 -1.65 -7.34 -5.19
C LEU A 77 -2.67 -6.91 -6.26
N ALA A 78 -2.55 -7.41 -7.49
CA ALA A 78 -3.51 -7.12 -8.55
C ALA A 78 -4.91 -7.63 -8.18
N GLN A 79 -5.04 -8.89 -7.75
CA GLN A 79 -6.33 -9.48 -7.37
C GLN A 79 -7.01 -8.75 -6.20
N GLU A 80 -6.24 -8.20 -5.27
CA GLU A 80 -6.76 -7.53 -4.09
C GLU A 80 -7.18 -6.08 -4.37
N TYR A 81 -6.48 -5.41 -5.28
CA TYR A 81 -6.61 -3.96 -5.45
C TYR A 81 -7.19 -3.53 -6.81
N ILE A 82 -7.26 -4.38 -7.82
CA ILE A 82 -7.79 -4.06 -9.17
C ILE A 82 -8.76 -5.13 -9.65
#